data_AF-A0A2H6A386-F1
#
_entry.id   AF-A0A2H6A386-F1
#
_cell.length_a   1.000
_cell.length_b   1.000
_cell.length_c   1.000
_cell.angle_alpha   90.00
_cell.angle_beta   90.00
_cell.angle_gamma   90.00
#
_symmetry.space_group_name_H-M   'P 1'
#
loop_
_entity.id
_entity.type
_entity.pdbx_description
1 polymer ?
#
loop_
_entity_poly.entity_id
_entity_poly.type
_entity_poly.pdbx_seq_one_letter_code
_entity_poly.pdbx_strand_id
1 'polypeptide(L)'
;MPVTVKLSKLFYERLGEEIANEMVDWFNAVDATYRDDLRQLNELNFARFDAKLEQRVVELDAKIDGVAKQLDAKIDQVAVQLDAKINHVAAQLDSKIDRVAAELKEVLERRLGEHTRWLVAAWASLLIPIIGLWFRG
;
A
#
# COMPACT_ATOMS: atom_id res chain seq x y z
N MET A 1 -36.94 37.20 19.40
CA MET A 1 -37.97 38.22 19.69
C MET A 1 -39.29 37.71 19.13
N PRO A 2 -40.34 37.44 19.92
CA PRO A 2 -41.63 37.09 19.36
C PRO A 2 -42.18 38.29 18.57
N VAL A 3 -42.66 38.06 17.36
CA VAL A 3 -43.35 39.09 16.57
C VAL A 3 -44.83 38.90 16.89
N THR A 4 -45.40 39.81 17.67
CA THR A 4 -46.84 39.77 17.95
C THR A 4 -47.58 40.36 16.77
N VAL A 5 -48.44 39.56 16.14
CA VAL A 5 -49.34 40.06 15.10
C VAL A 5 -50.30 41.07 15.73
N LYS A 6 -50.50 42.21 15.06
CA LYS A 6 -51.51 43.21 15.44
C LYS A 6 -52.35 43.55 14.22
N LEU A 7 -53.67 43.63 14.42
CA LEU A 7 -54.61 44.03 13.37
C LEU A 7 -54.75 45.55 13.32
N SER A 8 -55.22 46.07 12.18
CA SER A 8 -55.40 47.51 11.99
C SER A 8 -56.60 48.03 12.78
N LYS A 9 -56.58 49.31 13.18
CA LYS A 9 -57.68 49.94 13.95
C LYS A 9 -59.04 49.82 13.25
N LEU A 10 -59.06 49.95 11.92
CA LEU A 10 -60.28 49.83 11.11
C LEU A 10 -60.91 48.43 11.22
N PHE A 11 -60.10 47.40 11.48
CA PHE A 11 -60.56 46.02 11.66
C PHE A 11 -61.29 45.84 12.99
N TYR A 12 -60.76 46.44 14.06
CA TYR A 12 -61.41 46.50 15.38
C TYR A 12 -62.73 47.28 15.33
N GLU A 13 -62.76 48.42 14.62
CA GLU A 13 -63.99 49.23 14.46
C GLU A 13 -65.08 48.50 13.68
N ARG A 14 -64.71 47.63 12.73
CA ARG A 14 -65.65 46.88 11.88
C ARG A 14 -66.16 45.59 12.50
N LEU A 15 -65.31 44.84 13.21
CA LEU A 15 -65.64 43.52 13.75
C LEU A 15 -65.89 43.52 15.27
N GLY A 16 -65.56 44.61 15.96
CA GLY A 16 -65.58 44.70 17.42
C GLY A 16 -64.29 44.21 18.06
N GLU A 17 -64.03 44.66 19.29
CA GLU A 17 -62.79 44.32 20.02
C GLU A 17 -62.67 42.83 20.33
N GLU A 18 -63.77 42.19 20.71
CA GLU A 18 -63.80 40.78 21.11
C GLU A 18 -63.34 39.87 19.97
N ILE A 19 -64.00 39.96 18.80
CA ILE A 19 -63.68 39.16 17.62
C ILE A 19 -62.27 39.44 17.11
N ALA A 20 -61.85 40.72 17.09
CA ALA A 20 -60.51 41.09 16.62
C ALA A 20 -59.41 40.56 17.55
N ASN A 21 -59.62 40.55 18.87
CA ASN A 21 -58.67 39.98 19.83
C ASN A 21 -58.58 38.45 19.70
N GLU A 22 -59.70 37.75 19.56
CA GLU A 22 -59.69 36.29 19.32
C GLU A 22 -58.90 35.92 18.06
N MET A 23 -59.04 36.68 16.97
CA MET A 23 -58.26 36.44 15.76
C MET A 23 -56.77 36.68 15.97
N VAL A 24 -56.39 37.73 16.70
CA VAL A 24 -54.98 38.01 17.04
C VAL A 24 -54.39 36.87 17.88
N ASP A 25 -55.12 36.40 18.89
CA ASP A 25 -54.68 35.31 19.75
C ASP A 25 -54.52 34.02 18.97
N TRP A 26 -55.47 33.71 18.08
CA TRP A 26 -55.36 32.57 17.18
C TRP A 26 -54.16 32.68 16.25
N PHE A 27 -53.93 33.83 15.60
CA PHE A 27 -52.76 34.03 14.73
C PHE A 27 -51.44 33.87 15.48
N ASN A 28 -51.33 34.44 16.68
CA ASN A 28 -50.13 34.30 17.51
C ASN A 28 -49.92 32.85 17.97
N ALA A 29 -50.99 32.11 18.29
CA ALA A 29 -50.91 30.69 18.63
C ALA A 29 -50.45 29.82 17.44
N VAL A 30 -50.97 30.10 16.24
CA VAL A 30 -50.56 29.43 15.01
C VAL A 30 -49.10 29.73 14.68
N ASP A 31 -48.65 30.99 14.74
CA ASP A 31 -47.25 31.37 14.52
C ASP A 31 -46.29 30.69 15.51
N ALA A 32 -46.67 30.66 16.80
CA ALA A 32 -45.88 30.00 17.83
C ALA A 32 -45.74 28.50 17.56
N THR A 33 -46.84 27.84 17.16
CA THR A 33 -46.85 26.41 16.82
C THR A 33 -45.97 26.13 15.60
N TYR A 34 -46.14 26.89 14.51
CA TYR A 34 -45.33 26.72 13.30
C TYR A 34 -43.84 26.93 13.55
N ARG A 35 -43.48 27.93 14.36
CA ARG A 35 -42.09 28.19 14.70
C ARG A 35 -41.50 27.05 15.52
N ASP A 36 -42.27 26.47 16.44
CA ASP A 36 -41.82 25.32 17.21
C ASP A 36 -41.68 24.08 16.32
N ASP A 37 -42.63 23.80 15.43
CA ASP A 37 -42.55 22.72 14.46
C ASP A 37 -41.32 22.86 13.56
N LEU A 38 -41.04 24.07 13.05
CA LEU A 38 -39.83 24.34 12.26
C LEU A 38 -38.54 24.12 13.06
N ARG A 39 -38.54 24.47 14.34
CA ARG A 39 -37.40 24.25 15.23
C ARG A 39 -37.19 22.75 15.44
N GLN A 40 -38.25 22.01 15.74
CA GLN A 40 -38.21 20.56 15.92
C GLN A 40 -37.75 19.83 14.65
N LEU A 41 -38.28 20.23 13.49
CA LEU A 41 -37.87 19.68 12.19
C LEU A 41 -36.39 19.95 11.92
N ASN A 42 -35.91 21.16 12.17
CA ASN A 42 -34.50 21.48 12.01
C ASN A 42 -33.63 20.66 12.96
N GLU A 43 -33.99 20.58 14.24
CA GLU A 43 -33.24 19.81 15.25
C GLU A 43 -33.17 18.31 14.87
N LEU A 44 -34.29 17.73 14.42
CA LEU A 44 -34.32 16.35 13.93
C LEU A 44 -33.45 16.17 12.67
N ASN A 45 -33.50 17.13 11.74
CA ASN A 45 -32.70 17.06 10.52
C ASN A 45 -31.21 17.19 10.80
N PHE A 46 -30.80 18.08 11.71
CA PHE A 46 -29.41 18.21 12.15
C PHE A 46 -28.93 16.93 12.85
N ALA A 47 -29.71 16.37 13.77
CA ALA A 47 -29.35 15.11 14.43
C ALA A 47 -29.18 13.95 13.42
N ARG A 48 -30.06 13.86 12.41
CA ARG A 48 -29.93 12.86 11.34
C ARG A 48 -28.71 13.10 10.45
N PHE A 49 -28.41 14.36 10.17
CA PHE A 49 -27.25 14.74 9.38
C PHE A 49 -25.96 14.39 10.10
N ASP A 50 -25.85 14.74 11.39
CA ASP A 50 -24.69 14.43 12.23
C ASP A 50 -24.47 12.91 12.33
N ALA A 51 -25.53 12.14 12.62
CA ALA A 51 -25.44 10.68 12.67
C ALA A 51 -24.97 10.07 11.33
N LYS A 52 -25.45 10.63 10.21
CA LYS A 52 -25.01 10.19 8.87
C LYS A 52 -23.56 10.57 8.60
N LEU A 53 -23.11 11.74 9.04
CA LEU A 53 -21.71 12.14 8.91
C LEU A 53 -20.80 11.25 9.74
N GLU A 54 -21.15 10.98 10.99
CA GLU A 54 -20.39 10.06 11.86
C GLU A 54 -20.27 8.68 11.23
N GLN A 55 -21.38 8.12 10.72
CA GLN A 55 -21.36 6.85 10.00
C GLN A 55 -20.39 6.88 8.81
N ARG A 56 -20.41 7.96 8.03
CA ARG A 56 -19.54 8.09 6.85
C ARG A 56 -18.07 8.26 7.20
N VAL A 57 -17.77 8.91 8.33
CA VAL A 57 -16.40 8.99 8.87
C VAL A 57 -15.91 7.59 9.24
N VAL A 58 -16.70 6.83 10.01
CA VAL A 58 -16.34 5.44 10.39
C VAL A 58 -16.15 4.54 9.18
N GLU A 59 -17.01 4.64 8.16
CA GLU A 59 -16.86 3.89 6.91
C GLU A 59 -15.57 4.25 6.15
N LEU A 60 -15.19 5.53 6.15
CA LEU A 60 -13.96 6.00 5.52
C LEU A 60 -12.71 5.52 6.28
N ASP A 61 -12.72 5.60 7.61
CA ASP A 61 -11.63 5.09 8.44
C ASP A 61 -11.42 3.59 8.21
N ALA A 62 -12.50 2.80 8.23
CA ALA A 62 -12.44 1.37 7.93
C ALA A 62 -11.89 1.07 6.52
N LYS A 63 -12.25 1.91 5.53
CA LYS A 63 -11.72 1.78 4.16
C LYS A 63 -10.23 2.12 4.09
N ILE A 64 -9.79 3.17 4.79
CA ILE A 64 -8.38 3.56 4.86
C ILE A 64 -7.56 2.45 5.51
N ASP A 65 -8.02 1.92 6.65
CA ASP A 65 -7.39 0.78 7.32
C ASP A 65 -7.31 -0.46 6.42
N GLY A 66 -8.38 -0.73 5.67
CA GLY A 66 -8.41 -1.82 4.69
C GLY A 66 -7.35 -1.65 3.59
N VAL A 67 -7.20 -0.43 3.06
CA VAL A 67 -6.18 -0.11 2.05
C VAL A 67 -4.77 -0.22 2.63
N ALA A 68 -4.55 0.28 3.85
CA ALA A 68 -3.26 0.19 4.54
C ALA A 68 -2.81 -1.28 4.69
N LYS A 69 -3.69 -2.15 5.20
CA LYS A 69 -3.41 -3.59 5.33
C LYS A 69 -3.13 -4.27 3.98
N GLN A 70 -3.84 -3.88 2.93
CA GLN A 70 -3.58 -4.41 1.58
C GLN A 70 -2.23 -3.96 1.02
N LEU A 71 -1.80 -2.73 1.33
CA LEU A 71 -0.48 -2.23 0.92
C LEU A 71 0.63 -2.94 1.68
N ASP A 72 0.51 -3.09 3.00
CA ASP A 72 1.48 -3.84 3.82
C ASP A 72 1.67 -5.27 3.29
N ALA A 73 0.56 -5.98 3.05
CA ALA A 73 0.61 -7.34 2.49
C ALA A 73 1.29 -7.39 1.10
N LYS A 74 1.08 -6.39 0.25
CA LYS A 74 1.75 -6.30 -1.05
C LYS A 74 3.24 -6.02 -0.89
N ILE A 75 3.63 -5.17 0.05
CA ILE A 75 5.04 -4.88 0.34
C ILE A 75 5.75 -6.14 0.81
N ASP A 76 5.15 -6.88 1.75
CA ASP A 76 5.70 -8.15 2.24
C ASP A 76 5.84 -9.17 1.11
N GLN A 77 4.83 -9.30 0.24
CA GLN A 77 4.89 -10.18 -0.92
C GLN A 77 6.04 -9.80 -1.86
N VAL A 78 6.22 -8.51 -2.15
CA VAL A 78 7.31 -8.02 -2.99
C VAL A 78 8.67 -8.30 -2.34
N ALA A 79 8.80 -8.10 -1.03
CA ALA A 79 10.04 -8.39 -0.30
C ALA A 79 10.42 -9.88 -0.42
N VAL A 80 9.47 -10.80 -0.20
CA VAL A 80 9.70 -12.24 -0.37
C VAL A 80 10.08 -12.59 -1.80
N GLN A 81 9.42 -11.99 -2.80
CA GLN A 81 9.75 -12.24 -4.21
C GLN A 81 11.15 -11.74 -4.58
N LEU A 82 11.57 -10.59 -4.04
CA LEU A 82 12.91 -10.05 -4.26
C LEU A 82 13.97 -10.93 -3.60
N ASP A 83 13.75 -11.37 -2.36
CA ASP A 83 14.65 -12.28 -1.66
C ASP A 83 14.84 -13.59 -2.44
N ALA A 84 13.73 -14.20 -2.91
CA ALA A 84 13.79 -15.40 -3.74
C ALA A 84 14.58 -15.19 -5.04
N LYS A 85 14.42 -14.03 -5.71
CA LYS A 85 15.18 -13.70 -6.92
C LYS A 85 16.66 -13.49 -6.63
N ILE A 86 17.00 -12.82 -5.54
CA ILE A 86 18.39 -12.62 -5.10
C ILE A 86 19.05 -13.96 -4.83
N ASN A 87 18.40 -14.83 -4.06
CA ASN A 87 18.90 -16.17 -3.76
C ASN A 87 19.07 -17.02 -5.03
N HIS A 88 18.14 -16.92 -5.98
CA HIS A 88 18.27 -17.60 -7.27
C HIS A 88 19.49 -17.12 -8.07
N VAL A 89 19.69 -15.81 -8.16
CA VAL A 89 20.84 -15.22 -8.88
C VAL A 89 22.16 -15.58 -8.18
N ALA A 90 22.21 -15.54 -6.84
CA ALA A 90 23.37 -15.95 -6.06
C ALA A 90 23.76 -17.41 -6.37
N ALA A 91 22.79 -18.34 -6.30
CA ALA A 91 23.04 -19.75 -6.61
C ALA A 91 23.51 -19.98 -8.06
N GLN A 92 22.97 -19.21 -9.02
CA GLN A 92 23.42 -19.26 -10.41
C GLN A 92 24.85 -18.74 -10.58
N LEU A 93 25.24 -17.70 -9.85
CA LEU A 93 26.60 -17.17 -9.86
C LEU A 93 27.58 -18.15 -9.21
N ASP A 94 27.25 -18.72 -8.06
CA ASP A 94 28.06 -19.76 -7.41
C ASP A 94 28.31 -20.94 -8.35
N SER A 95 27.25 -21.45 -8.99
CA SER A 95 27.36 -22.55 -9.96
C SER A 95 28.25 -22.19 -11.16
N LYS A 96 28.22 -20.94 -11.63
CA LYS A 96 29.11 -20.46 -12.71
C LYS A 96 30.55 -20.34 -12.24
N ILE A 97 30.78 -19.85 -11.02
CA ILE A 97 32.11 -19.75 -10.42
C ILE A 97 32.72 -21.15 -10.28
N ASP A 98 31.98 -22.11 -9.74
CA ASP A 98 32.42 -23.50 -9.58
C ASP A 98 32.79 -24.11 -10.93
N ARG A 99 31.96 -23.89 -11.95
CA ARG A 99 32.22 -24.36 -13.31
C ARG A 99 33.51 -23.76 -13.88
N VAL A 100 33.68 -22.44 -13.79
CA VAL A 100 34.88 -21.76 -14.29
C VAL A 100 36.12 -22.21 -13.53
N ALA A 101 36.03 -22.41 -12.21
CA ALA A 101 37.12 -22.93 -11.39
C ALA A 101 37.53 -24.34 -11.82
N ALA A 102 36.55 -25.22 -12.08
CA ALA A 102 36.80 -26.57 -12.59
C ALA A 102 37.44 -26.56 -13.98
N GLU A 103 36.92 -25.75 -14.91
CA GLU A 103 37.47 -25.59 -16.26
C GLU A 103 38.92 -25.07 -16.21
N LEU A 104 39.21 -24.07 -15.36
CA LEU A 104 40.58 -23.55 -15.17
C LEU A 104 41.52 -24.61 -14.59
N LYS A 105 41.06 -25.39 -13.60
CA LYS A 105 41.83 -26.48 -13.02
C LYS A 105 42.17 -27.54 -14.06
N GLU A 106 41.20 -27.96 -14.87
CA GLU A 106 41.41 -28.93 -15.95
C GLU A 106 42.44 -28.43 -16.97
N VAL A 107 42.34 -27.16 -17.38
CA VAL A 107 43.29 -26.54 -18.32
C VAL A 107 44.70 -26.51 -17.73
N LEU A 108 44.85 -26.19 -16.45
CA LEU A 108 46.14 -26.18 -15.76
C LEU A 108 46.73 -27.59 -15.67
N GLU A 109 45.95 -28.57 -15.23
CA GLU A 109 46.39 -29.97 -15.14
C GLU A 109 46.82 -30.51 -16.50
N ARG A 110 46.05 -30.21 -17.55
CA ARG A 110 46.38 -30.60 -18.92
C ARG A 110 47.68 -29.98 -19.39
N ARG A 111 47.86 -28.65 -19.23
CA ARG A 111 49.10 -27.98 -19.63
C ARG A 111 50.31 -28.50 -18.85
N LEU A 112 50.18 -28.66 -17.53
CA LEU A 112 51.26 -29.21 -16.70
C LEU A 112 51.61 -30.63 -17.14
N GLY A 113 50.62 -31.49 -17.38
CA GLY A 113 50.84 -32.85 -17.89
C GLY A 113 51.52 -32.87 -19.26
N GLU A 114 51.11 -32.00 -20.19
CA GLU A 114 51.76 -31.83 -21.49
C GLU A 114 53.22 -31.37 -21.33
N HIS A 115 53.49 -30.38 -20.48
CA HIS A 115 54.84 -29.92 -20.19
C HIS A 115 55.72 -31.02 -19.56
N THR A 116 55.21 -31.78 -18.58
CA THR A 116 55.94 -32.89 -17.97
C THR A 116 56.26 -33.97 -19.00
N ARG A 117 55.30 -34.34 -19.87
CA ARG A 117 55.55 -35.31 -20.94
C ARG A 117 56.65 -34.86 -21.88
N TRP A 118 56.63 -33.59 -22.29
CA TRP A 118 57.68 -33.02 -23.15
C TRP A 118 59.04 -32.97 -22.47
N LEU A 119 59.10 -32.59 -21.20
CA LEU A 119 60.34 -32.61 -20.42
C LEU A 119 60.91 -34.04 -20.32
N VAL A 120 60.07 -35.03 -19.99
CA VAL A 120 60.50 -36.44 -19.93
C VAL A 120 61.01 -36.92 -21.28
N ALA A 121 60.30 -36.62 -22.38
CA ALA A 121 60.74 -36.98 -23.72
C ALA A 121 62.07 -36.31 -24.11
N ALA A 122 62.25 -35.03 -23.76
CA ALA A 122 63.49 -34.29 -24.00
C ALA A 122 64.67 -34.86 -23.19
N TRP A 123 64.46 -35.23 -21.93
CA TRP A 123 65.50 -35.87 -21.11
C TRP A 123 65.84 -37.27 -21.62
N ALA A 124 64.84 -38.06 -22.03
CA ALA A 124 65.06 -39.40 -22.56
C ALA A 124 65.90 -39.39 -23.84
N SER A 125 65.64 -38.47 -24.77
CA SER A 125 66.42 -38.35 -26.01
C SER A 125 67.88 -37.96 -25.77
N LEU A 126 68.15 -37.14 -24.74
CA LEU A 126 69.52 -36.80 -24.32
C LEU A 126 70.25 -37.96 -23.63
N LEU A 127 69.55 -38.79 -22.85
CA LEU A 127 70.16 -39.90 -22.10
C LEU A 127 70.45 -41.15 -22.94
N ILE A 128 69.67 -41.43 -23.99
CA ILE A 128 69.85 -42.62 -24.85
C ILE A 128 71.29 -42.78 -25.40
N PRO A 129 71.93 -41.74 -25.97
CA PRO A 129 73.31 -41.85 -26.46
C PRO A 129 74.34 -42.08 -25.35
N ILE A 130 74.14 -41.46 -24.18
CA ILE A 130 75.04 -41.56 -23.02
C ILE A 130 75.06 -42.99 -22.48
N ILE A 131 73.88 -43.60 -22.37
CA ILE A 131 73.73 -45.00 -21.94
C ILE A 131 74.39 -45.94 -22.97
N GLY A 132 74.18 -45.71 -24.26
CA GLY A 132 74.78 -46.52 -25.33
C GLY A 132 76.32 -46.52 -25.32
N LEU A 133 76.96 -45.43 -24.92
CA LEU A 133 78.42 -45.33 -24.76
C LEU A 133 78.95 -46.21 -23.62
N TRP A 134 78.21 -46.31 -22.50
CA TRP A 134 78.60 -47.15 -21.34
C TRP A 134 78.54 -48.65 -21.63
N PHE A 135 77.67 -49.10 -22.53
CA PHE A 135 77.54 -50.52 -22.90
C PHE A 135 78.53 -50.98 -23.98
N ARG A 136 79.23 -50.04 -24.62
CA ARG A 136 80.17 -50.32 -25.73
C ARG A 136 81.65 -50.25 -25.30
N GLY A 137 81.92 -49.86 -24.06
CA GLY A 137 83.24 -49.80 -23.44
C GLY A 137 83.51 -50.93 -22.46
#